data_AF-A0A820IPV1-F1
#
_entry.id   AF-A0A820IPV1-F1
#
_cell.length_a   1.000
_cell.length_b   1.000
_cell.length_c   1.000
_cell.angle_alpha   90.00
_cell.angle_beta   90.00
_cell.angle_gamma   90.00
#
_symmetry.space_group_name_H-M   'P 1'
#
loop_
_entity.id
_entity.type
_entity.pdbx_description
1 polymer ?
#
loop_
_entity_poly.entity_id
_entity_poly.type
_entity_poly.pdbx_seq_one_letter_code
_entity_poly.pdbx_strand_id
1 'polypeptide(L)'
;FRETQERQALKKRQTDHDNYAEMANMISCDLLTENPDQAISQYGPHRVVPDRWKGMSEDQLRQIREEQQLKVFVFFFFVWRRDEEEQQRNDEWDRRRHAEAKA
;
A
#
# COMPACT_ATOMS: atom_id res chain seq x y z
N PHE A 1 10.66 -17.64 -61.25
CA PHE A 1 9.66 -18.36 -60.45
C PHE A 1 10.22 -18.93 -59.14
N ARG A 2 11.38 -19.62 -59.13
CA ARG A 2 12.05 -20.06 -57.88
C ARG A 2 12.55 -18.90 -57.01
N GLU A 3 13.31 -17.97 -57.58
CA GLU A 3 13.85 -16.80 -56.88
C GLU A 3 12.74 -15.97 -56.20
N THR A 4 11.60 -15.81 -56.87
CA THR A 4 10.43 -15.13 -56.32
C THR A 4 9.81 -15.87 -55.14
N GLN A 5 9.76 -17.21 -55.15
CA GLN A 5 9.25 -18.00 -54.03
C GLN A 5 10.22 -17.99 -52.84
N GLU A 6 11.53 -18.11 -53.08
CA GLU A 6 12.55 -18.03 -52.04
C GLU A 6 12.54 -16.66 -51.34
N ARG A 7 12.41 -15.57 -52.13
CA ARG A 7 12.27 -14.22 -51.60
C ARG A 7 10.98 -14.04 -50.80
N GLN A 8 9.87 -14.66 -51.20
CA GLN A 8 8.63 -14.65 -50.43
C GLN A 8 8.74 -15.43 -49.11
N ALA A 9 9.37 -16.60 -49.13
CA ALA A 9 9.61 -17.40 -47.92
C ALA A 9 10.51 -16.68 -46.93
N LEU A 10 11.57 -16.00 -47.40
CA LEU A 10 12.44 -15.19 -46.57
C LEU A 10 11.70 -14.00 -45.95
N LYS A 11 10.89 -13.29 -46.74
CA LYS A 11 10.04 -12.20 -46.23
C LYS A 11 9.07 -12.68 -45.17
N LYS A 12 8.40 -13.81 -45.39
CA LYS A 12 7.49 -14.39 -44.40
C LYS A 12 8.20 -14.67 -43.07
N ARG A 13 9.40 -15.29 -43.13
CA ARG A 13 10.20 -15.55 -41.93
C ARG A 13 10.61 -14.26 -41.20
N GLN A 14 10.98 -13.21 -41.93
CA GLN A 14 11.28 -11.91 -41.33
C GLN A 14 10.05 -11.33 -40.64
N THR A 15 8.89 -11.30 -41.32
CA THR A 15 7.65 -10.82 -40.73
C THR A 15 7.25 -11.62 -39.49
N ASP A 16 7.36 -12.95 -39.52
CA ASP A 16 7.05 -13.80 -38.36
C ASP A 16 7.98 -13.49 -37.17
N HIS A 17 9.26 -13.23 -37.45
CA HIS A 17 10.24 -12.85 -36.42
C HIS A 17 9.95 -11.47 -35.84
N ASP A 18 9.64 -10.48 -36.69
CA ASP A 18 9.30 -9.12 -36.26
C ASP A 18 8.02 -9.12 -35.40
N ASN A 19 7.00 -9.87 -35.83
CA ASN A 19 5.76 -10.05 -35.06
C ASN A 19 6.05 -10.66 -33.68
N TYR A 20 6.92 -11.68 -33.62
CA TYR A 20 7.28 -12.30 -32.34
C TYR A 20 8.01 -11.32 -31.42
N ALA A 21 8.94 -10.54 -31.97
CA ALA A 21 9.65 -9.51 -31.22
C ALA A 21 8.70 -8.42 -30.68
N GLU A 22 7.74 -7.97 -31.49
CA GLU A 22 6.71 -7.01 -31.06
C GLU A 22 5.85 -7.58 -29.92
N MET A 23 5.40 -8.83 -30.03
CA MET A 23 4.64 -9.50 -28.98
C MET A 23 5.44 -9.61 -27.67
N ALA A 24 6.72 -10.00 -27.75
CA ALA A 24 7.60 -10.10 -26.59
C ALA A 24 7.82 -8.73 -25.90
N ASN A 25 7.98 -7.67 -26.69
CA ASN A 25 8.09 -6.31 -26.19
C ASN A 25 6.79 -5.83 -25.55
N MET A 26 5.64 -6.15 -26.12
CA MET A 26 4.34 -5.75 -25.57
C MET A 26 4.11 -6.41 -24.21
N ILE A 27 4.38 -7.70 -24.09
CA ILE A 27 4.21 -8.47 -22.84
C ILE A 27 5.17 -7.96 -21.75
N SER A 28 6.39 -7.56 -22.12
CA SER A 28 7.37 -7.04 -21.16
C SER A 28 7.25 -5.54 -20.89
N CYS A 29 6.36 -4.84 -21.61
CA CYS A 29 6.15 -3.41 -21.43
C CYS A 29 5.56 -3.09 -20.04
N ASP A 30 5.96 -1.96 -19.48
CA ASP A 30 5.47 -1.43 -18.20
C ASP A 30 3.94 -1.27 -18.13
N LEU A 31 3.30 -1.11 -19.29
CA LEU A 31 1.84 -0.99 -19.38
C LEU A 31 1.15 -2.29 -18.99
N LEU A 32 1.61 -3.43 -19.53
CA LEU A 32 1.00 -4.74 -19.27
C LEU A 32 1.53 -5.41 -18.00
N THR A 33 2.77 -5.10 -17.61
CA THR A 33 3.37 -5.60 -16.35
C THR A 33 2.91 -4.80 -15.13
N GLU A 34 2.16 -3.73 -15.35
CA GLU A 34 1.71 -2.81 -14.32
C GLU A 34 2.85 -2.28 -13.43
N ASN A 35 4.03 -2.06 -14.01
CA ASN A 35 5.22 -1.59 -13.26
C ASN A 35 4.92 -0.32 -12.41
N PRO A 36 5.06 -0.37 -11.07
CA PRO A 36 4.81 0.77 -10.19
C PRO A 36 5.88 1.87 -10.29
N ASP A 37 7.07 1.53 -10.79
CA ASP A 37 8.19 2.48 -10.92
C ASP A 37 7.89 3.61 -11.91
N GLN A 38 6.91 3.42 -12.79
CA GLN A 38 6.40 4.47 -13.68
C GLN A 38 5.86 5.69 -12.92
N ALA A 39 5.45 5.53 -11.66
CA ALA A 39 4.96 6.61 -10.82
C ALA A 39 6.10 7.42 -10.16
N ILE A 40 7.36 7.00 -10.26
CA ILE A 40 8.49 7.66 -9.60
C ILE A 40 8.71 9.04 -10.24
N SER A 41 8.62 10.08 -9.41
CA SER A 41 8.87 11.45 -9.86
C SER A 41 10.36 11.76 -9.90
N GLN A 42 10.81 12.37 -11.00
CA GLN A 42 12.16 12.94 -11.10
C GLN A 42 12.37 14.13 -10.16
N TYR A 43 11.29 14.75 -9.66
CA TYR A 43 11.34 15.92 -8.78
C TYR A 43 11.52 15.57 -7.30
N GLY A 44 11.66 14.29 -6.97
CA GLY A 44 12.05 13.83 -5.64
C GLY A 44 11.29 12.60 -5.15
N PRO A 45 11.86 11.88 -4.17
CA PRO A 45 11.36 10.58 -3.72
C PRO A 45 10.01 10.64 -2.97
N HIS A 46 9.60 11.82 -2.50
CA HIS A 46 8.32 12.03 -1.82
C HIS A 46 7.18 12.40 -2.79
N ARG A 47 7.47 12.50 -4.09
CA ARG A 47 6.50 12.88 -5.12
C ARG A 47 6.23 11.69 -6.02
N VAL A 48 4.97 11.59 -6.43
CA VAL A 48 4.51 10.61 -7.41
C VAL A 48 3.95 11.33 -8.64
N VAL A 49 4.08 10.69 -9.80
CA VAL A 49 3.43 11.10 -11.05
C VAL A 49 1.96 10.64 -10.97
N PRO A 50 0.99 11.55 -10.75
CA PRO A 50 -0.37 11.16 -10.34
C PRO A 50 -1.10 10.31 -11.37
N ASP A 51 -0.85 10.57 -12.66
CA ASP A 51 -1.41 9.85 -13.81
C ASP A 51 -0.91 8.41 -13.92
N ARG A 52 0.21 8.07 -13.29
CA ARG A 52 0.82 6.73 -13.32
C ARG A 52 0.76 6.02 -11.97
N TRP A 53 0.10 6.63 -10.99
CA TRP A 53 0.06 6.11 -9.64
C TRP A 53 -0.90 4.91 -9.55
N LYS A 54 -0.36 3.77 -9.08
CA LYS A 54 -1.08 2.48 -8.97
C LYS A 54 -1.43 2.09 -7.54
N GLY A 55 -1.26 3.02 -6.59
CA GLY A 55 -1.48 2.78 -5.16
C GLY A 55 -0.19 2.74 -4.34
N MET A 56 -0.34 2.43 -3.05
CA MET A 56 0.77 2.28 -2.11
C MET A 56 1.40 0.90 -2.21
N SER A 57 2.69 0.78 -1.88
CA SER A 57 3.33 -0.53 -1.79
C SER A 57 2.80 -1.33 -0.59
N GLU A 58 2.91 -2.65 -0.65
CA GLU A 58 2.54 -3.54 0.46
C GLU A 58 3.28 -3.21 1.75
N ASP A 59 4.52 -2.75 1.67
CA ASP A 59 5.31 -2.35 2.84
C ASP A 59 4.77 -1.05 3.46
N GLN A 60 4.36 -0.06 2.64
CA GLN A 60 3.69 1.14 3.13
C GLN A 60 2.36 0.80 3.80
N LEU A 61 1.55 -0.06 3.16
CA LEU A 61 0.28 -0.51 3.73
C LEU A 61 0.48 -1.27 5.05
N ARG A 62 1.55 -2.07 5.16
CA ARG A 62 1.91 -2.77 6.39
C ARG A 62 2.25 -1.79 7.52
N GLN A 63 3.09 -0.80 7.25
CA GLN A 63 3.43 0.23 8.23
C GLN A 63 2.17 0.96 8.74
N ILE A 64 1.26 1.31 7.83
CA ILE A 64 -0.03 1.94 8.21
C ILE A 64 -0.84 1.01 9.13
N ARG A 65 -0.91 -0.29 8.82
CA ARG A 65 -1.64 -1.26 9.67
C ARG A 65 -1.00 -1.40 11.05
N GLU A 66 0.32 -1.45 11.14
CA GLU A 66 1.06 -1.50 12.40
C GLU A 66 0.78 -0.25 13.26
N GLU A 67 0.83 0.94 12.66
CA GLU A 67 0.49 2.19 13.35
C GLU A 67 -0.96 2.21 13.84
N GLN A 68 -1.91 1.68 13.07
CA GLN A 68 -3.30 1.58 13.47
C GLN A 68 -3.46 0.67 14.70
N GLN A 69 -2.78 -0.49 14.71
CA GLN A 69 -2.79 -1.39 15.86
C GLN A 69 -2.22 -0.73 17.11
N LEU A 70 -1.11 0.02 16.97
CA LEU A 70 -0.52 0.78 18.06
C LEU A 70 -1.49 1.84 18.60
N LYS A 71 -2.16 2.59 17.72
CA LYS A 71 -3.16 3.60 18.13
C LYS A 71 -4.31 2.97 18.91
N VAL A 72 -4.80 1.81 18.46
CA VAL A 72 -5.86 1.06 19.16
C VAL A 72 -5.38 0.62 20.54
N PHE A 73 -4.19 0.03 20.64
CA PHE A 73 -3.61 -0.40 21.92
C PHE A 73 -3.45 0.77 22.89
N VAL A 74 -2.86 1.88 22.43
CA VAL A 74 -2.66 3.09 23.25
C VAL A 74 -4.00 3.66 23.72
N PHE A 75 -5.01 3.71 22.84
CA PHE A 75 -6.35 4.16 23.20
C PHE A 75 -6.96 3.30 24.31
N PHE A 76 -6.92 1.98 24.16
CA PHE A 76 -7.45 1.07 25.19
C PHE A 76 -6.73 1.24 26.53
N PHE A 77 -5.40 1.35 26.52
CA PHE A 77 -4.64 1.60 27.73
C PHE A 77 -5.03 2.91 28.41
N PHE A 78 -5.19 3.99 27.62
CA PHE A 78 -5.57 5.29 28.15
C PHE A 78 -6.98 5.29 28.75
N VAL A 79 -7.94 4.66 28.06
CA VAL A 79 -9.32 4.51 28.57
C VAL A 79 -9.31 3.72 29.88
N TRP A 80 -8.62 2.58 29.91
CA TRP A 80 -8.54 1.75 31.11
C TRP A 80 -7.94 2.52 32.30
N ARG A 81 -6.85 3.25 32.08
CA ARG A 81 -6.22 4.08 33.12
C ARG A 81 -7.15 5.17 33.63
N ARG A 82 -7.94 5.78 32.74
CA ARG A 82 -8.92 6.80 33.12
C ARG A 82 -10.05 6.23 33.96
N ASP A 83 -10.56 5.05 33.59
CA ASP A 83 -11.62 4.37 34.35
C ASP A 83 -11.15 4.01 35.76
N GLU A 84 -9.90 3.53 35.91
CA GLU A 84 -9.31 3.29 37.24
C GLU A 84 -9.23 4.55 38.09
N GLU A 85 -8.78 5.67 37.52
CA GLU A 85 -8.71 6.96 38.23
C GLU A 85 -10.12 7.47 38.61
N GLU A 86 -11.13 7.25 37.75
CA GLU A 86 -12.53 7.58 38.06
C GLU A 86 -13.06 6.74 39.22
N GLN A 87 -12.80 5.43 39.23
CA GLN A 87 -13.18 4.55 40.34
C GLN A 87 -12.52 4.96 41.65
N GLN A 88 -11.21 5.25 41.65
CA GLN A 88 -10.50 5.69 42.85
C GLN A 88 -11.10 6.98 43.42
N ARG A 89 -11.41 7.97 42.57
CA ARG A 89 -12.07 9.21 43.01
C ARG A 89 -13.46 8.95 43.59
N ASN A 90 -14.21 8.06 42.97
CA ASN A 90 -15.54 7.71 43.45
C ASN A 90 -15.48 7.01 44.82
N ASP A 91 -14.57 6.05 44.98
CA ASP A 91 -14.33 5.36 46.25
C ASP A 91 -13.91 6.34 47.36
N GLU A 92 -13.03 7.28 47.06
CA GLU A 92 -12.63 8.33 48.00
C GLU A 92 -13.81 9.21 48.41
N TRP A 93 -14.67 9.57 47.46
CA TRP A 93 -15.86 10.37 47.73
C TRP A 93 -16.87 9.61 48.61
N ASP A 94 -17.11 8.33 48.33
CA ASP A 94 -17.98 7.48 49.14
C ASP A 94 -17.44 7.30 50.57
N ARG A 95 -16.12 7.09 50.73
CA ARG A 95 -15.49 7.02 52.06
C ARG A 95 -15.70 8.31 52.87
N ARG A 96 -15.58 9.49 52.25
CA ARG A 96 -15.81 10.77 52.93
C ARG A 96 -17.26 10.91 53.38
N ARG A 97 -18.22 10.59 52.50
CA ARG A 97 -19.65 10.61 52.85
C ARG A 97 -19.99 9.68 54.01
N HIS A 98 -19.41 8.48 54.03
CA HIS A 98 -19.60 7.55 55.13
C HIS A 98 -18.97 8.01 56.45
N ALA A 99 -17.84 8.74 56.41
CA ALA A 99 -17.22 9.31 57.59
C ALA A 99 -18.05 10.49 58.14
N GLU A 100 -18.53 11.38 57.28
CA GLU A 100 -19.41 12.50 57.64
C GLU A 100 -20.74 12.03 58.23
N ALA A 101 -21.32 10.94 57.72
CA ALA A 101 -22.56 10.37 58.24
C ALA A 101 -22.40 9.64 59.60
N LYS A 102 -21.16 9.37 60.03
CA LYS A 102 -20.85 8.70 61.31
C LYS A 102 -20.40 9.68 62.41
N ALA A 103 -20.11 10.93 62.07
CA ALA A 103 -19.76 12.01 63.01
C ALA A 103 -21.02 12.70 63.55
#